data_AF-A0A7X2IKW9-F1
#
_entry.id   AF-A0A7X2IKW9-F1
#
_cell.length_a   1.000
_cell.length_b   1.000
_cell.length_c   1.000
_cell.angle_alpha   90.00
_cell.angle_beta   90.00
_cell.angle_gamma   90.00
#
_symmetry.space_group_name_H-M   'P 1'
#
loop_
_entity.id
_entity.type
_entity.pdbx_description
1 polymer ?
#
loop_
_entity_poly.entity_id
_entity_poly.type
_entity_poly.pdbx_seq_one_letter_code
_entity_poly.pdbx_strand_id
1 'polypeptide(L)'
;MNQDTDIQLSGPFKATDGSGRAVDIKSIRIFDEGYGVIDLYVDLAAPASDGLHKDKKLIAEISARLRTLGYSGPDLTAGDPVIQEKRLIVLDTPDEFLPFAVRKGFKDLTSEFDDE
;
A
#
# COMPACT_ATOMS: atom_id res chain seq x y z
N MET A 1 12.89 -12.85 8.46
CA MET A 1 11.96 -11.79 8.88
C MET A 1 12.78 -10.71 9.59
N ASN A 2 13.40 -9.83 8.82
CA ASN A 2 13.95 -8.58 9.36
C ASN A 2 12.90 -7.51 9.03
N GLN A 3 12.36 -6.86 10.06
CA GLN A 3 11.41 -5.75 9.94
C GLN A 3 12.09 -4.43 9.50
N ASP A 4 13.38 -4.48 9.14
CA ASP A 4 14.19 -3.30 8.81
C ASP A 4 13.80 -2.65 7.47
N THR A 5 13.02 -3.34 6.63
CA THR A 5 12.61 -2.87 5.30
C THR A 5 11.16 -2.40 5.22
N ASP A 6 10.39 -2.52 6.31
CA ASP A 6 8.98 -2.13 6.34
C ASP A 6 8.82 -0.67 6.79
N ILE A 7 8.23 0.16 5.95
CA ILE A 7 7.96 1.56 6.30
C ILE A 7 6.48 1.71 6.62
N GLN A 8 6.15 1.84 7.90
CA GLN A 8 4.77 2.00 8.33
C GLN A 8 4.24 3.41 8.00
N LEU A 9 3.17 3.45 7.21
CA LEU A 9 2.52 4.70 6.78
C LEU A 9 1.35 5.09 7.66
N SER A 10 0.63 4.11 8.22
CA SER A 10 -0.58 4.37 9.01
C SER A 10 -0.71 3.46 10.24
N GLY A 11 -1.44 3.96 11.23
CA GLY A 11 -2.05 3.14 12.27
C GLY A 11 -3.44 2.63 11.87
N PRO A 12 -4.13 1.90 12.77
CA PRO A 12 -5.40 1.24 12.47
C PRO A 12 -6.50 2.20 12.02
N PHE A 13 -7.33 1.75 11.07
CA PHE A 13 -8.51 2.47 10.62
C PHE A 13 -9.54 1.50 10.02
N LYS A 14 -10.76 2.00 9.79
CA LYS A 14 -11.83 1.27 9.11
C LYS A 14 -12.04 1.84 7.72
N ALA A 15 -12.24 0.96 6.74
CA ALA A 15 -12.64 1.29 5.38
C ALA A 15 -13.96 0.58 5.05
N THR A 16 -14.62 0.98 3.96
CA THR A 16 -15.86 0.35 3.50
C THR A 16 -15.69 -0.22 2.09
N ASP A 17 -16.04 -1.49 1.89
CA ASP A 17 -15.99 -2.12 0.57
C ASP A 17 -17.21 -1.78 -0.32
N GLY A 18 -17.17 -2.27 -1.57
CA GLY A 18 -18.23 -2.14 -2.57
C GLY A 18 -19.59 -2.69 -2.12
N SER A 19 -19.58 -3.71 -1.24
CA SER A 19 -20.78 -4.32 -0.68
C SER A 19 -21.32 -3.60 0.57
N GLY A 20 -20.62 -2.55 1.03
CA GLY A 20 -20.99 -1.80 2.23
C GLY A 20 -20.51 -2.44 3.53
N ARG A 21 -19.65 -3.45 3.48
CA ARG A 21 -19.07 -4.07 4.67
C ARG A 21 -17.91 -3.22 5.18
N ALA A 22 -17.81 -3.11 6.50
CA ALA A 22 -16.66 -2.52 7.15
C ALA A 22 -15.46 -3.47 7.10
N VAL A 23 -14.32 -2.97 6.66
CA VAL A 23 -13.03 -3.67 6.62
C VAL A 23 -12.12 -3.04 7.65
N ASP A 24 -11.72 -3.84 8.64
CA ASP A 24 -10.77 -3.42 9.68
C ASP A 24 -9.33 -3.56 9.17
N ILE A 25 -8.63 -2.43 9.04
CA ILE A 25 -7.25 -2.34 8.59
C ILE A 25 -6.36 -2.00 9.78
N LYS A 26 -5.29 -2.77 9.97
CA LYS A 26 -4.31 -2.58 11.05
C LYS A 26 -3.27 -1.53 10.70
N SER A 27 -2.79 -1.56 9.47
CA SER A 27 -1.73 -0.69 8.98
C SER A 27 -1.71 -0.68 7.46
N ILE A 28 -1.17 0.42 6.92
CA ILE A 28 -0.62 0.49 5.58
C ILE A 28 0.89 0.63 5.73
N ARG A 29 1.65 -0.10 4.93
CA ARG A 29 3.11 -0.07 4.96
C ARG A 29 3.68 -0.25 3.56
N ILE A 30 4.83 0.36 3.32
CA ILE A 30 5.64 0.08 2.12
C ILE A 30 6.53 -1.10 2.46
N PHE A 31 6.62 -2.05 1.54
CA PHE A 31 7.64 -3.08 1.55
C PHE A 31 8.77 -2.63 0.63
N ASP A 32 9.92 -2.26 1.21
CA ASP A 32 11.11 -1.87 0.45
C ASP A 32 11.90 -3.13 0.06
N GLU A 33 11.74 -3.57 -1.19
CA GLU A 33 12.50 -4.71 -1.72
C GLU A 33 13.97 -4.36 -2.02
N GLY A 34 14.35 -3.08 -1.96
CA GLY A 34 15.72 -2.63 -2.22
C GLY A 34 16.12 -2.60 -3.71
N TYR A 35 15.15 -2.67 -4.63
CA TYR A 35 15.39 -2.58 -6.08
C TYR A 35 14.57 -1.47 -6.77
N GLY A 36 14.03 -0.52 -6.00
CA GLY A 36 13.27 0.61 -6.54
C GLY A 36 11.80 0.31 -6.87
N VAL A 37 11.31 -0.90 -6.56
CA VAL A 37 9.88 -1.22 -6.65
C VAL A 37 9.23 -0.96 -5.29
N ILE A 38 8.08 -0.27 -5.31
CA ILE A 38 7.29 0.03 -4.13
C ILE A 38 6.08 -0.89 -4.13
N ASP A 39 6.11 -1.88 -3.25
CA ASP A 39 4.92 -2.65 -2.91
C ASP A 39 4.18 -2.01 -1.74
N LEU A 40 2.89 -1.75 -1.90
CA LEU A 40 2.06 -1.21 -0.83
C LEU A 40 1.21 -2.30 -0.19
N TYR A 41 1.50 -2.55 1.08
CA TYR A 41 0.87 -3.61 1.86
C TYR A 41 -0.18 -3.02 2.79
N VAL A 42 -1.36 -3.66 2.81
CA VAL A 42 -2.50 -3.30 3.64
C VAL A 42 -2.83 -4.49 4.55
N ASP A 43 -2.45 -4.38 5.82
CA ASP A 43 -2.62 -5.45 6.80
C ASP A 43 -4.05 -5.45 7.34
N LEU A 44 -4.75 -6.58 7.19
CA LEU A 44 -6.14 -6.74 7.61
C LEU A 44 -6.25 -7.33 9.02
N ALA A 45 -7.27 -6.90 9.78
CA ALA A 45 -7.56 -7.47 11.09
C ALA A 45 -8.21 -8.86 10.99
N ALA A 46 -9.04 -9.07 9.97
CA ALA A 46 -9.73 -10.32 9.68
C ALA A 46 -9.31 -10.86 8.29
N PRO A 47 -9.48 -12.16 8.02
CA PRO A 47 -9.23 -12.69 6.68
C PRO A 47 -10.04 -11.99 5.59
N ALA A 48 -9.39 -11.62 4.49
CA ALA A 48 -10.01 -11.12 3.28
C ALA A 48 -10.96 -12.17 2.69
N SER A 49 -12.10 -11.70 2.18
CA SER A 49 -12.92 -12.48 1.26
C SER A 49 -12.25 -12.56 -0.11
N ASP A 50 -12.61 -13.57 -0.88
CA ASP A 50 -12.12 -13.74 -2.26
C ASP A 50 -12.35 -12.46 -3.08
N GLY A 51 -11.30 -12.03 -3.80
CA GLY A 51 -11.35 -10.85 -4.68
C GLY A 51 -11.35 -9.50 -3.97
N LEU A 52 -11.26 -9.43 -2.63
CA LEU A 52 -11.29 -8.16 -1.88
C LEU A 52 -10.21 -7.16 -2.34
N HIS A 53 -9.03 -7.66 -2.72
CA HIS A 53 -7.92 -6.85 -3.26
C HIS A 53 -8.24 -6.13 -4.58
N LYS A 54 -9.34 -6.49 -5.26
CA LYS A 54 -9.82 -5.84 -6.50
C LYS A 54 -11.04 -4.94 -6.27
N ASP A 55 -11.51 -4.82 -5.03
CA ASP A 55 -12.67 -4.00 -4.71
C ASP A 55 -12.32 -2.50 -4.88
N LYS A 56 -12.83 -1.90 -5.94
CA LYS A 56 -12.51 -0.51 -6.31
C LYS A 56 -12.87 0.49 -5.22
N LYS A 57 -13.94 0.24 -4.46
CA LYS A 57 -14.37 1.15 -3.41
C LYS A 57 -13.43 1.05 -2.21
N LEU A 58 -13.04 -0.16 -1.82
CA LEU A 58 -12.03 -0.37 -0.78
C LEU A 58 -10.70 0.29 -1.16
N ILE A 59 -10.24 0.11 -2.40
CA ILE A 59 -9.00 0.74 -2.89
C ILE A 59 -9.11 2.27 -2.86
N ALA A 60 -10.26 2.84 -3.23
CA ALA A 60 -10.51 4.28 -3.14
C ALA A 60 -10.49 4.78 -1.68
N GLU A 61 -11.07 4.04 -0.73
CA GLU A 61 -11.02 4.36 0.70
C GLU A 61 -9.59 4.32 1.26
N ILE A 62 -8.78 3.35 0.83
CA ILE A 62 -7.36 3.25 1.18
C ILE A 62 -6.58 4.43 0.58
N SER A 63 -6.83 4.78 -0.68
CA SER A 63 -6.23 5.93 -1.36
C SER A 63 -6.61 7.24 -0.66
N ALA A 64 -7.87 7.39 -0.25
CA ALA A 64 -8.33 8.52 0.56
C ALA A 64 -7.62 8.58 1.91
N ARG A 65 -7.37 7.44 2.57
CA ARG A 65 -6.57 7.40 3.80
C ARG A 65 -5.15 7.90 3.57
N LEU A 66 -4.48 7.46 2.49
CA LEU A 66 -3.14 7.95 2.14
C LEU A 66 -3.12 9.44 1.84
N ARG A 67 -4.20 9.99 1.25
CA ARG A 67 -4.33 11.43 1.04
C ARG A 67 -4.31 12.22 2.34
N THR A 68 -4.94 11.70 3.41
CA THR A 68 -4.84 12.31 4.74
C THR A 68 -3.43 12.28 5.33
N LEU A 69 -2.55 11.43 4.80
CA LEU A 69 -1.16 11.26 5.25
C LEU A 69 -0.15 12.04 4.38
N GLY A 70 -0.63 12.74 3.35
CA GLY A 70 0.16 13.60 2.48
C GLY A 70 0.40 13.06 1.06
N TYR A 71 -0.21 11.94 0.67
CA TYR A 71 -0.18 11.47 -0.72
C TYR A 71 -1.14 12.32 -1.57
N SER A 72 -0.71 12.75 -2.76
CA SER A 72 -1.54 13.60 -3.64
C SER A 72 -1.72 13.05 -5.05
N GLY A 73 -1.30 11.80 -5.29
CA GLY A 73 -1.38 11.16 -6.61
C GLY A 73 -2.74 10.50 -6.89
N PRO A 74 -2.82 9.78 -8.03
CA PRO A 74 -4.02 9.07 -8.44
C PRO A 74 -4.36 7.92 -7.49
N ASP A 75 -5.55 7.32 -7.66
CA ASP A 75 -5.92 6.13 -6.89
C ASP A 75 -4.97 4.97 -7.20
N LEU A 76 -4.74 4.14 -6.17
CA LEU A 76 -3.98 2.90 -6.29
C LEU A 76 -4.71 1.87 -7.15
N THR A 77 -4.00 0.81 -7.54
CA THR A 77 -4.58 -0.34 -8.24
C THR A 77 -4.31 -1.64 -7.50
N ALA A 78 -5.06 -2.69 -7.84
CA ALA A 78 -4.81 -4.02 -7.30
C ALA A 78 -3.42 -4.49 -7.73
N GLY A 79 -2.60 -4.95 -6.78
CA GLY A 79 -1.28 -5.50 -7.07
C GLY A 79 -1.33 -6.95 -7.54
N ASP A 80 -0.16 -7.58 -7.65
CA ASP A 80 -0.01 -8.94 -8.17
C ASP A 80 -0.91 -9.93 -7.39
N PRO A 81 -1.79 -10.70 -8.08
CA PRO A 81 -2.65 -11.69 -7.43
C PRO A 81 -1.89 -12.86 -6.78
N VAL A 82 -0.64 -13.14 -7.17
CA VAL A 82 0.16 -14.27 -6.67
C VAL A 82 0.64 -14.05 -5.24
N ILE A 83 0.85 -12.80 -4.84
CA ILE A 83 1.36 -12.42 -3.51
C ILE A 83 0.27 -11.94 -2.56
N GLN A 84 -1.00 -12.02 -2.97
CA GLN A 84 -2.13 -11.74 -2.09
C GLN A 84 -2.23 -12.82 -1.01
N GLU A 85 -2.38 -12.41 0.26
CA GLU A 85 -2.57 -13.36 1.36
C GLU A 85 -3.92 -13.16 2.06
N LYS A 86 -4.29 -14.13 2.89
CA LYS A 86 -5.55 -14.07 3.63
C LYS A 86 -5.70 -12.82 4.48
N ARG A 87 -4.63 -12.21 4.99
CA ARG A 87 -4.71 -11.01 5.84
C ARG A 87 -3.87 -9.85 5.31
N LEU A 88 -3.52 -9.89 4.04
CA LEU A 88 -2.70 -8.88 3.38
C LEU A 88 -3.30 -8.59 2.01
N ILE A 89 -3.55 -7.32 1.73
CA ILE A 89 -3.80 -6.86 0.36
C ILE A 89 -2.52 -6.17 -0.12
N VAL A 90 -2.06 -6.57 -1.30
CA VAL A 90 -0.98 -5.88 -2.01
C VAL A 90 -1.60 -4.99 -3.08
N LEU A 91 -1.19 -3.72 -3.10
CA LEU A 91 -1.62 -2.70 -4.06
C LEU A 91 -0.40 -2.22 -4.86
N ASP A 92 -0.62 -2.07 -6.16
CA ASP A 92 0.34 -1.40 -7.04
C ASP A 92 0.23 0.11 -6.81
N THR A 93 1.39 0.75 -6.77
CA THR A 93 1.51 2.20 -6.65
C THR A 93 1.88 2.82 -7.99
N PRO A 94 1.24 3.93 -8.39
CA PRO A 94 1.64 4.69 -9.58
C PRO A 94 2.97 5.43 -9.33
N ASP A 95 3.63 5.88 -10.39
CA ASP A 95 4.92 6.58 -10.32
C ASP A 95 4.88 7.81 -9.40
N GLU A 96 3.74 8.53 -9.34
CA GLU A 96 3.55 9.69 -8.46
C GLU A 96 3.54 9.34 -6.96
N PHE A 97 3.53 8.05 -6.63
CA PHE A 97 3.67 7.59 -5.25
C PHE A 97 5.13 7.68 -4.76
N LEU A 98 6.13 7.59 -5.65
CA LEU A 98 7.55 7.58 -5.28
C LEU A 98 7.95 8.82 -4.44
N PRO A 99 7.62 10.07 -4.83
CA PRO A 99 7.96 11.24 -4.01
C PRO A 99 7.32 11.21 -2.61
N PHE A 100 6.13 10.60 -2.48
CA PHE A 100 5.49 10.42 -1.18
C PHE A 100 6.20 9.34 -0.35
N ALA A 101 6.55 8.21 -0.97
CA ALA A 101 7.29 7.14 -0.33
C ALA A 101 8.65 7.61 0.19
N VAL A 102 9.41 8.37 -0.61
CA VAL A 102 10.72 8.92 -0.21
C VAL A 102 10.59 9.84 1.01
N ARG A 103 9.56 10.69 1.06
CA ARG A 103 9.28 11.54 2.25
C ARG A 103 8.94 10.74 3.50
N LYS A 104 8.50 9.48 3.35
CA LYS A 104 8.20 8.56 4.45
C LYS A 104 9.39 7.69 4.84
N GLY A 105 10.52 7.80 4.13
CA GLY A 105 11.76 7.11 4.44
C GLY A 105 12.15 6.01 3.44
N PHE A 106 11.42 5.88 2.32
CA PHE A 106 11.80 4.94 1.26
C PHE A 106 13.11 5.39 0.60
N LYS A 107 14.02 4.45 0.39
CA LYS A 107 15.28 4.72 -0.28
C LYS A 107 15.11 4.48 -1.77
N ASP A 108 15.04 5.56 -2.54
CA ASP A 108 15.08 5.45 -3.97
C ASP A 108 16.51 5.16 -4.45
N LEU A 109 16.80 3.88 -4.65
CA LEU A 109 18.10 3.42 -5.11
C LEU A 109 18.27 3.61 -6.62
N THR A 110 17.21 3.90 -7.38
CA THR A 110 17.34 4.14 -8.84
C THR A 110 18.05 5.45 -9.13
N SER A 111 17.82 6.46 -8.28
CA SER A 111 18.51 7.75 -8.32
C SER A 111 20.03 7.65 -8.07
N GLU A 112 20.53 6.57 -7.46
CA GLU A 112 21.97 6.39 -7.19
C GLU A 112 22.75 5.84 -8.41
N PHE A 113 22.07 5.36 -9.46
CA PHE A 113 22.69 4.77 -10.66
C PHE A 113 22.59 5.65 -11.92
N ASP A 114 21.92 6.80 -11.85
CA ASP A 114 21.74 7.75 -12.97
C ASP A 114 22.87 8.81 -13.06
N ASP A 115 23.85 8.75 -12.16
CA ASP A 115 25.01 9.68 -12.06
C ASP A 115 26.25 9.20 -12.87
N GLU A 116 26.08 8.62 -14.07
CA GLU A 116 27.19 8.32 -15.02
C GLU A 116 27.01 8.91 -16.43
#